data_AF-A0A352WLA0-F1
#
_entry.id   AF-A0A352WLA0-F1
#
_cell.length_a   1.000
_cell.length_b   1.000
_cell.length_c   1.000
_cell.angle_alpha   90.00
_cell.angle_beta   90.00
_cell.angle_gamma   90.00
#
_symmetry.space_group_name_H-M   'P 1'
#
loop_
_entity.id
_entity.type
_entity.pdbx_description
1 polymer ?
#
loop_
_entity_poly.entity_id
_entity_poly.type
_entity_poly.pdbx_seq_one_letter_code
_entity_poly.pdbx_strand_id
1 'polypeptide(L)'
;MEKEKRKFRIKYNAPVTLTFAIICLIVLSFMYMGKPAIIRTFFEVYRSEFSLAWVVRLVGHSLGHISFEHFFGNMTLFLLLGPILEEKYGSRNFIEMIVICSVVESIVQMVFIPNTALLGASGVVFMMIILASAVNLREGELPLTMILVILVYLGKELWA
;
A
#
# COMPACT_ATOMS: atom_id res chain seq x y z
N MET A 1 -24.23 42.79 -1.03
CA MET A 1 -23.07 41.89 -0.81
C MET A 1 -23.20 40.73 -1.78
N GLU A 2 -22.40 40.76 -2.84
CA GLU A 2 -22.39 39.74 -3.88
C GLU A 2 -21.80 38.45 -3.30
N LYS A 3 -22.56 37.34 -3.32
CA LYS A 3 -22.02 36.03 -2.94
C LYS A 3 -21.03 35.62 -4.03
N GLU A 4 -19.72 35.76 -3.77
CA GLU A 4 -18.69 35.18 -4.62
C GLU A 4 -19.01 33.70 -4.86
N LYS A 5 -19.27 33.34 -6.12
CA LYS A 5 -19.41 31.94 -6.53
C LYS A 5 -18.06 31.26 -6.29
N ARG A 6 -17.93 30.51 -5.19
CA ARG A 6 -16.77 29.66 -4.93
C ARG A 6 -16.56 28.73 -6.14
N LYS A 7 -15.52 28.98 -6.94
CA LYS A 7 -15.12 28.08 -8.03
C LYS A 7 -14.76 26.72 -7.44
N PHE A 8 -15.38 25.67 -7.96
CA PHE A 8 -15.01 24.29 -7.66
C PHE A 8 -13.53 24.06 -7.97
N ARG A 9 -12.76 23.52 -7.03
CA ARG A 9 -11.32 23.29 -7.17
C ARG A 9 -10.95 21.91 -6.66
N ILE A 10 -10.40 21.09 -7.56
CA ILE A 10 -9.79 19.80 -7.23
C ILE A 10 -8.39 20.08 -6.66
N LYS A 11 -8.05 19.45 -5.53
CA LYS A 11 -6.76 19.63 -4.86
C LYS A 11 -6.03 18.29 -4.77
N TYR A 12 -4.72 18.34 -4.93
CA TYR A 12 -3.82 17.24 -4.60
C TYR A 12 -3.54 17.26 -3.08
N ASN A 13 -4.54 16.81 -2.30
CA ASN A 13 -4.59 17.02 -0.86
C ASN A 13 -3.73 16.04 -0.04
N ALA A 14 -3.37 14.89 -0.60
CA ALA A 14 -2.57 13.86 0.05
C ALA A 14 -1.45 13.42 -0.91
N PRO A 15 -0.33 14.16 -0.96
CA PRO A 15 0.64 14.01 -2.04
C PRO A 15 1.30 12.63 -2.09
N VAL A 16 1.60 12.02 -0.95
CA VAL A 16 2.19 10.67 -0.91
C VAL A 16 1.15 9.66 -1.37
N THR A 17 -0.06 9.76 -0.84
CA THR A 17 -1.16 8.85 -1.13
C THR A 17 -1.49 8.82 -2.62
N LEU A 18 -1.69 10.01 -3.21
CA LEU A 18 -2.07 10.13 -4.62
C LEU A 18 -0.90 9.73 -5.54
N THR A 19 0.34 10.07 -5.19
CA THR A 19 1.51 9.72 -6.00
C THR A 19 1.74 8.21 -6.00
N PHE A 20 1.60 7.56 -4.84
CA PHE A 20 1.71 6.11 -4.72
C PHE A 20 0.67 5.41 -5.59
N ALA A 21 -0.60 5.84 -5.55
CA ALA A 21 -1.67 5.26 -6.36
C ALA A 21 -1.43 5.43 -7.87
N ILE A 22 -0.94 6.60 -8.29
CA ILE A 22 -0.58 6.87 -9.69
C ILE A 22 0.58 5.96 -10.12
N ILE A 23 1.63 5.82 -9.30
CA ILE A 23 2.75 4.92 -9.60
C ILE A 23 2.27 3.48 -9.71
N CYS A 24 1.40 3.01 -8.81
CA CYS A 24 0.82 1.67 -8.88
C CYS A 24 0.10 1.43 -10.21
N LEU A 25 -0.67 2.41 -10.70
CA LEU A 25 -1.37 2.31 -11.97
C LEU A 25 -0.40 2.27 -13.16
N ILE A 26 0.67 3.09 -13.12
CA ILE A 26 1.72 3.08 -14.14
C ILE A 26 2.42 1.72 -14.17
N VAL A 27 2.80 1.19 -13.01
CA VAL A 27 3.44 -0.12 -12.91
C VAL A 27 2.53 -1.21 -13.45
N LEU A 28 1.25 -1.23 -13.06
CA LEU A 28 0.26 -2.17 -13.58
C LEU A 28 0.14 -2.10 -15.11
N SER A 29 0.24 -0.90 -15.70
CA SER A 29 0.15 -0.74 -17.16
C SER A 29 1.23 -1.54 -17.91
N PHE A 30 2.43 -1.71 -17.36
CA PHE A 30 3.48 -2.52 -17.98
C PHE A 30 3.09 -4.00 -18.10
N MET A 31 2.28 -4.51 -17.17
CA MET A 31 1.74 -5.87 -17.26
C MET A 31 0.85 -6.01 -18.51
N TYR A 32 -0.07 -5.06 -18.72
CA TYR A 32 -1.00 -5.07 -19.86
C TYR A 32 -0.38 -4.64 -21.19
N MET A 33 0.79 -3.99 -21.18
CA MET A 33 1.60 -3.70 -22.36
C MET A 33 2.45 -4.90 -22.82
N GLY A 34 2.29 -6.07 -22.20
CA GLY A 34 3.09 -7.26 -22.53
C GLY A 34 4.53 -7.19 -22.05
N LYS A 35 4.80 -6.43 -20.96
CA LYS A 35 6.13 -6.30 -20.35
C LYS A 35 6.21 -6.89 -18.91
N PRO A 36 5.78 -8.14 -18.67
CA PRO A 36 5.82 -8.77 -17.34
C PRO A 36 7.23 -8.86 -16.76
N ALA A 37 8.26 -8.91 -17.61
CA ALA A 37 9.65 -8.93 -17.18
C ALA A 37 10.04 -7.71 -16.34
N ILE A 38 9.42 -6.54 -16.57
CA ILE A 38 9.65 -5.33 -15.75
C ILE A 38 9.12 -5.57 -14.34
N ILE A 39 7.91 -6.11 -14.22
CA ILE A 39 7.25 -6.43 -12.95
C ILE A 39 8.11 -7.43 -12.16
N ARG A 40 8.46 -8.55 -12.78
CA ARG A 40 9.29 -9.59 -12.15
C ARG A 40 10.69 -9.11 -11.73
N THR A 41 11.27 -8.18 -12.48
CA THR A 41 12.63 -7.70 -12.16
C THR A 41 12.63 -6.74 -10.98
N PHE A 42 11.67 -5.81 -10.92
CA PHE A 42 11.73 -4.67 -10.00
C PHE A 42 10.62 -4.65 -8.93
N PHE A 43 9.53 -5.38 -9.13
CA PHE A 43 8.31 -5.29 -8.33
C PHE A 43 7.85 -6.64 -7.75
N GLU A 44 8.55 -7.75 -7.97
CA GLU A 44 8.19 -9.04 -7.36
C GLU A 44 9.28 -9.50 -6.40
N VAL A 45 8.97 -9.64 -5.11
CA VAL A 45 9.93 -10.18 -4.13
C VAL A 45 9.87 -11.70 -4.11
N TYR A 46 11.01 -12.33 -4.35
CA TYR A 46 11.24 -13.77 -4.24
C TYR A 46 12.69 -14.03 -3.84
N ARG A 47 12.96 -15.22 -3.32
CA ARG A 47 14.31 -15.62 -2.91
C ARG A 47 15.25 -15.59 -4.11
N SER A 48 16.25 -14.71 -4.05
CA SER A 48 17.20 -14.46 -5.13
C SER A 48 18.51 -13.91 -4.58
N GLU A 49 19.58 -13.96 -5.38
CA GLU A 49 20.88 -13.38 -5.01
C GLU A 49 20.80 -11.85 -4.89
N PHE A 50 21.70 -11.31 -4.09
CA PHE A 50 21.82 -9.87 -3.89
C PHE A 50 22.20 -9.17 -5.20
N SER A 51 21.44 -8.15 -5.56
CA SER A 51 21.66 -7.31 -6.75
C SER A 51 21.02 -5.94 -6.55
N LEU A 52 21.33 -4.97 -7.41
CA LEU A 52 20.65 -3.67 -7.36
C LEU A 52 19.13 -3.81 -7.52
N ALA A 53 18.68 -4.72 -8.40
CA ALA A 53 17.26 -5.04 -8.57
C ALA A 53 16.67 -5.65 -7.29
N TRP A 54 17.42 -6.48 -6.57
CA TRP A 54 16.99 -7.02 -5.27
C TRP A 54 16.71 -5.91 -4.26
N VAL A 55 17.57 -4.89 -4.17
CA VAL A 55 17.36 -3.73 -3.28
C VAL A 55 16.11 -2.96 -3.70
N VAL A 56 15.91 -2.75 -5.01
CA VAL A 56 14.70 -2.09 -5.53
C VAL A 56 13.45 -2.87 -5.13
N ARG A 57 13.46 -4.20 -5.24
CA ARG A 57 12.30 -5.05 -4.92
C ARG A 57 11.83 -4.93 -3.47
N LEU A 58 12.74 -4.66 -2.52
CA LEU A 58 12.40 -4.54 -1.09
C LEU A 58 11.28 -3.52 -0.82
N VAL A 59 11.19 -2.48 -1.65
CA VAL A 59 10.11 -1.49 -1.57
C VAL A 59 9.25 -1.55 -2.83
N GLY A 60 9.86 -1.82 -3.98
CA GLY A 60 9.20 -1.86 -5.27
C GLY A 60 7.97 -2.75 -5.29
N HIS A 61 7.99 -3.90 -4.61
CA HIS A 61 6.84 -4.81 -4.67
C HIS A 61 5.52 -4.20 -4.19
N SER A 62 5.54 -3.24 -3.26
CA SER A 62 4.32 -2.58 -2.80
C SER A 62 3.69 -1.70 -3.88
N LEU A 63 4.42 -1.38 -4.94
CA LEU A 63 3.93 -0.61 -6.10
C LEU A 63 3.38 -1.50 -7.22
N GLY A 64 3.68 -2.80 -7.22
CA GLY A 64 3.27 -3.72 -8.27
C GLY A 64 1.94 -4.41 -7.98
N HIS A 65 1.18 -4.75 -9.02
CA HIS A 65 -0.08 -5.48 -8.92
C HIS A 65 -0.22 -6.45 -10.11
N ILE A 66 -0.81 -7.62 -9.88
CA ILE A 66 -0.96 -8.67 -10.91
C ILE A 66 -2.17 -8.47 -11.82
N SER A 67 -3.20 -7.75 -11.35
CA SER A 67 -4.44 -7.51 -12.08
C SER A 67 -5.11 -6.20 -11.63
N PHE A 68 -6.06 -5.72 -12.43
CA PHE A 68 -6.93 -4.60 -12.02
C PHE A 68 -7.77 -4.91 -10.78
N GLU A 69 -8.24 -6.16 -10.61
CA GLU A 69 -8.99 -6.56 -9.43
C GLU A 69 -8.15 -6.41 -8.15
N HIS A 70 -6.90 -6.90 -8.19
CA HIS A 70 -5.97 -6.73 -7.09
C HIS A 70 -5.66 -5.24 -6.83
N PHE A 71 -5.42 -4.46 -7.88
CA PHE A 71 -5.19 -3.02 -7.77
C PHE A 71 -6.36 -2.27 -7.14
N PHE A 72 -7.59 -2.48 -7.61
CA PHE A 72 -8.76 -1.80 -7.04
C PHE A 72 -9.00 -2.21 -5.60
N GLY A 73 -8.82 -3.50 -5.27
CA GLY A 73 -8.93 -3.99 -3.89
C GLY A 73 -8.02 -3.24 -2.90
N ASN A 74 -6.75 -3.01 -3.28
CA ASN A 74 -5.80 -2.27 -2.46
C ASN A 74 -6.05 -0.76 -2.51
N MET A 75 -6.20 -0.19 -3.71
CA MET A 75 -6.24 1.25 -3.90
C MET A 75 -7.50 1.89 -3.35
N THR A 76 -8.64 1.18 -3.30
CA THR A 76 -9.85 1.70 -2.64
C THR A 76 -9.59 2.00 -1.18
N LEU A 77 -8.95 1.07 -0.44
CA LEU A 77 -8.63 1.27 0.97
C LEU A 77 -7.47 2.25 1.15
N PHE A 78 -6.44 2.14 0.30
CA PHE A 78 -5.28 3.03 0.35
C PHE A 78 -5.67 4.50 0.13
N LEU A 79 -6.52 4.80 -0.86
CA LEU A 79 -6.99 6.16 -1.15
C LEU A 79 -7.98 6.69 -0.11
N LEU A 80 -8.67 5.80 0.61
CA LEU A 80 -9.58 6.18 1.70
C LEU A 80 -8.81 6.51 2.98
N LEU A 81 -7.86 5.67 3.36
CA LEU A 81 -7.12 5.78 4.63
C LEU A 81 -5.89 6.69 4.50
N GLY A 82 -5.26 6.72 3.33
CA GLY A 82 -4.03 7.45 3.06
C GLY A 82 -4.11 8.93 3.41
N PRO A 83 -5.13 9.70 2.99
CA PRO A 83 -5.22 11.11 3.33
C PRO A 83 -5.33 11.36 4.84
N ILE A 84 -6.06 10.49 5.55
CA ILE A 84 -6.27 10.59 7.01
C ILE A 84 -4.92 10.37 7.73
N LEU A 85 -4.18 9.35 7.32
CA LEU A 85 -2.89 9.01 7.92
C LEU A 85 -1.81 10.01 7.53
N GLU A 86 -1.78 10.45 6.27
CA GLU A 86 -0.84 11.44 5.78
C GLU A 86 -1.05 12.81 6.45
N GLU A 87 -2.30 13.21 6.69
CA GLU A 87 -2.62 14.41 7.47
C GLU A 87 -2.22 14.25 8.95
N LYS A 88 -2.48 13.09 9.55
CA LYS A 88 -2.16 12.83 10.97
C LYS A 88 -0.66 12.76 11.25
N TYR A 89 0.09 12.03 10.42
CA TYR A 89 1.51 11.73 10.65
C TYR A 89 2.45 12.64 9.85
N GLY A 90 1.93 13.34 8.84
CA GLY A 90 2.71 14.11 7.86
C GLY A 90 3.30 13.22 6.77
N SER A 91 3.43 13.79 5.56
CA SER A 91 3.91 13.09 4.37
C SER A 91 5.25 12.37 4.57
N ARG A 92 6.20 13.00 5.26
CA ARG A 92 7.53 12.39 5.49
C ARG A 92 7.42 11.11 6.31
N ASN A 93 6.78 11.17 7.48
CA ASN A 93 6.64 10.00 8.35
C ASN A 93 5.79 8.92 7.68
N PHE A 94 4.78 9.32 6.90
CA PHE A 94 3.96 8.36 6.17
C PHE A 94 4.76 7.61 5.09
N ILE A 95 5.65 8.28 4.35
CA ILE A 95 6.61 7.61 3.45
C ILE A 95 7.51 6.64 4.25
N GLU A 96 8.08 7.09 5.37
CA GLU A 96 8.97 6.26 6.19
C GLU A 96 8.24 4.99 6.69
N MET A 97 6.97 5.12 7.11
CA MET A 97 6.13 3.98 7.50
C MET A 97 5.91 3.00 6.34
N ILE A 98 5.54 3.49 5.15
CA ILE A 98 5.35 2.65 3.95
C ILE A 98 6.65 1.89 3.63
N VAL A 99 7.79 2.59 3.59
CA VAL A 99 9.09 1.99 3.26
C VAL A 99 9.48 0.92 4.28
N ILE A 100 9.37 1.21 5.57
CA ILE A 100 9.70 0.25 6.63
C ILE A 100 8.79 -0.98 6.52
N CYS A 101 7.48 -0.77 6.33
CA CYS A 101 6.50 -1.84 6.16
C CYS A 101 6.88 -2.77 4.99
N SER A 102 7.11 -2.20 3.80
CA SER A 102 7.50 -2.95 2.61
C SER A 102 8.82 -3.72 2.81
N VAL A 103 9.82 -3.12 3.46
CA VAL A 103 11.10 -3.80 3.72
C VAL A 103 10.90 -4.99 4.65
N VAL A 104 10.15 -4.82 5.74
CA VAL A 104 9.86 -5.89 6.69
C VAL A 104 9.10 -7.03 6.00
N GLU A 105 8.06 -6.70 5.22
CA GLU A 105 7.29 -7.69 4.44
C GLU A 105 8.16 -8.47 3.48
N SER A 106 9.05 -7.78 2.75
CA SER A 106 9.97 -8.42 1.81
C SER A 106 10.89 -9.41 2.50
N ILE A 107 11.44 -9.04 3.66
CA ILE A 107 12.31 -9.92 4.45
C ILE A 107 11.51 -11.13 4.95
N VAL A 108 10.32 -10.90 5.51
CA VAL A 108 9.44 -11.97 5.99
C VAL A 108 9.10 -12.93 4.85
N GLN A 109 8.72 -12.42 3.68
CA GLN A 109 8.42 -13.23 2.51
C GLN A 109 9.61 -14.12 2.12
N MET A 110 10.81 -13.53 1.97
CA MET A 110 11.98 -14.28 1.51
C MET A 110 12.44 -15.35 2.52
N VAL A 111 12.24 -15.12 3.82
CA VAL A 111 12.66 -16.03 4.89
C VAL A 111 11.64 -17.14 5.12
N PHE A 112 10.35 -16.79 5.23
CA PHE A 112 9.31 -17.71 5.70
C PHE A 112 8.45 -18.29 4.58
N ILE A 113 8.36 -17.63 3.42
CA ILE A 113 7.49 -18.04 2.30
C ILE A 113 8.28 -18.08 0.98
N PRO A 114 9.34 -18.90 0.88
CA PRO A 114 10.29 -18.83 -0.23
C PRO A 114 9.73 -19.30 -1.58
N ASN A 115 8.60 -20.01 -1.59
CA ASN A 115 8.05 -20.64 -2.78
C ASN A 115 6.99 -19.80 -3.50
N THR A 116 6.66 -18.61 -2.98
CA THR A 116 5.72 -17.67 -3.61
C THR A 116 6.39 -16.31 -3.80
N ALA A 117 5.98 -15.61 -4.85
CA ALA A 117 6.41 -14.24 -5.08
C ALA A 117 5.43 -13.27 -4.39
N LEU A 118 5.98 -12.26 -3.70
CA LEU A 118 5.22 -11.15 -3.14
C LEU A 118 5.16 -10.00 -4.14
N LEU A 119 3.95 -9.56 -4.45
CA LEU A 119 3.64 -8.48 -5.38
C LEU A 119 2.31 -7.86 -4.95
N GLY A 120 2.30 -6.61 -4.51
CA GLY A 120 1.06 -5.98 -4.02
C GLY A 120 1.29 -5.03 -2.87
N ALA A 121 0.38 -4.07 -2.71
CA ALA A 121 0.37 -3.11 -1.61
C ALA A 121 -0.38 -3.61 -0.36
N SER A 122 -0.81 -4.88 -0.30
CA SER A 122 -1.77 -5.34 0.71
C SER A 122 -1.24 -5.24 2.14
N GLY A 123 0.05 -5.53 2.37
CA GLY A 123 0.62 -5.36 3.70
C GLY A 123 0.73 -3.88 4.14
N VAL A 124 1.06 -2.97 3.22
CA VAL A 124 0.98 -1.52 3.47
C VAL A 124 -0.46 -1.08 3.79
N VAL A 125 -1.46 -1.59 3.06
CA VAL A 125 -2.88 -1.33 3.34
C VAL A 125 -3.27 -1.89 4.72
N PHE A 126 -2.78 -3.07 5.09
CA PHE A 126 -3.00 -3.66 6.39
C PHE A 126 -2.42 -2.80 7.52
N MET A 127 -1.19 -2.31 7.37
CA MET A 127 -0.60 -1.33 8.28
C MET A 127 -1.49 -0.09 8.41
N MET A 128 -2.00 0.44 7.29
CA MET A 128 -2.89 1.61 7.30
C MET A 128 -4.20 1.35 8.04
N ILE A 129 -4.80 0.17 7.88
CA ILE A 129 -6.00 -0.24 8.63
C ILE A 129 -5.71 -0.23 10.14
N ILE A 130 -4.59 -0.82 10.56
CA ILE A 130 -4.19 -0.85 11.97
C ILE A 130 -4.00 0.57 12.49
N LEU A 131 -3.20 1.39 11.80
CA LEU A 131 -2.92 2.77 12.23
C LEU A 131 -4.20 3.60 12.30
N ALA A 132 -5.07 3.50 11.31
CA ALA A 132 -6.35 4.22 11.25
C ALA A 132 -7.28 3.80 12.40
N SER A 133 -7.38 2.51 12.69
CA SER A 133 -8.19 1.99 13.79
C SER A 133 -7.64 2.37 15.17
N ALA A 134 -6.31 2.54 15.28
CA ALA A 134 -5.64 2.96 16.50
C ALA A 134 -5.65 4.49 16.71
N VAL A 135 -6.16 5.29 15.76
CA VAL A 135 -6.10 6.76 15.85
C VAL A 135 -6.77 7.30 17.12
N ASN A 136 -7.85 6.65 17.57
CA ASN A 136 -8.65 7.04 18.73
C ASN A 136 -8.60 6.00 19.85
N LEU A 137 -7.51 5.21 19.91
CA LEU A 137 -7.33 4.22 20.97
C LEU A 137 -7.28 4.93 22.33
N ARG A 138 -8.14 4.53 23.24
CA ARG A 138 -8.09 4.96 24.65
C ARG A 138 -7.18 4.02 25.42
N GLU A 139 -6.46 4.54 26.41
CA GLU A 139 -5.61 3.70 27.26
C GLU A 139 -6.44 2.58 27.88
N GLY A 140 -6.00 1.33 27.69
CA GLY A 140 -6.66 0.13 28.22
C GLY A 140 -7.83 -0.41 27.39
N GLU A 141 -8.23 0.23 26.29
CA GLU A 141 -9.35 -0.22 25.45
C GLU A 141 -8.88 -0.57 24.02
N LEU A 142 -9.16 -1.79 23.56
CA LEU A 142 -8.96 -2.19 22.17
C LEU A 142 -10.33 -2.22 21.44
N PRO A 143 -10.59 -1.31 20.49
CA PRO A 143 -11.86 -1.23 19.78
C PRO A 143 -12.19 -2.56 19.11
N LEU A 144 -13.39 -3.09 19.35
CA LEU A 144 -13.85 -4.30 18.67
C LEU A 144 -13.81 -4.13 17.14
N THR A 145 -14.04 -2.91 16.65
CA THR A 145 -13.92 -2.57 15.22
C THR A 145 -12.52 -2.81 14.67
N MET A 146 -11.47 -2.58 15.46
CA MET A 146 -10.08 -2.90 15.09
C MET A 146 -9.87 -4.40 14.93
N ILE A 147 -10.36 -5.20 15.87
CA ILE A 147 -10.26 -6.67 15.79
C ILE A 147 -11.00 -7.16 14.54
N LEU A 148 -12.25 -6.72 14.36
CA LEU A 148 -13.10 -7.15 13.27
C LEU A 148 -12.51 -6.78 11.90
N VAL A 149 -12.00 -5.56 11.72
CA VAL A 149 -11.41 -5.16 10.44
C VAL A 149 -10.14 -5.95 10.12
N ILE A 150 -9.31 -6.25 11.14
CA ILE A 150 -8.12 -7.10 10.97
C ILE A 150 -8.53 -8.51 10.53
N LEU A 151 -9.49 -9.12 11.24
CA LEU A 151 -9.95 -10.47 10.93
C LEU A 151 -10.59 -10.57 9.54
N VAL A 152 -11.42 -9.59 9.17
CA VAL A 152 -12.08 -9.56 7.85
C VAL A 152 -11.05 -9.34 6.74
N TYR A 153 -10.09 -8.43 6.94
CA TYR A 153 -9.06 -8.14 5.93
C TYR A 153 -8.13 -9.34 5.72
N LEU A 154 -7.59 -9.92 6.80
CA LEU A 154 -6.74 -11.10 6.70
C LEU A 154 -7.51 -12.32 6.19
N GLY A 155 -8.76 -12.50 6.60
CA GLY A 155 -9.61 -13.58 6.11
C GLY A 155 -9.84 -13.48 4.60
N LYS A 156 -10.08 -12.27 4.08
CA LYS A 156 -10.16 -12.02 2.64
C LYS A 156 -8.84 -12.34 1.95
N GLU A 157 -7.71 -11.87 2.49
CA GLU A 157 -6.39 -12.02 1.87
C GLU A 157 -5.92 -13.49 1.82
N LEU A 158 -6.33 -14.31 2.78
CA LEU A 158 -5.99 -15.74 2.81
C LEU A 158 -6.92 -16.62 1.97
N TRP A 159 -8.12 -16.13 1.63
CA TRP A 159 -9.12 -16.88 0.86
C TRP A 159 -9.13 -16.54 -0.64
N ALA A 160 -8.76 -15.30 -0.98
CA ALA A 160 -8.64 -14.82 -2.36
C ALA A 160 -7.44 -15.42 -3.09
#